data_AF-A0A165I332-F1
#
_entry.id   AF-A0A165I332-F1
#
_cell.length_a   1.000
_cell.length_b   1.000
_cell.length_c   1.000
_cell.angle_alpha   90.00
_cell.angle_beta   90.00
_cell.angle_gamma   90.00
#
_symmetry.space_group_name_H-M   'P 1'
#
loop_
_entity.id
_entity.type
_entity.pdbx_description
1 polymer ?
#
loop_
_entity_poly.entity_id
_entity_poly.type
_entity_poly.pdbx_seq_one_letter_code
_entity_poly.pdbx_strand_id
1 'polypeptide(L)'
;MPTIEAPVVSDWPVPPAGSETYGQFVIVSFDPVASVAVFEDNESTAVASTLPRVKHLALVTSVRASLSAYLDAYSIVSQMGRPSPMNDDGRNLLTLEFQLLGLGLHSDEDATGRTSIPVAPQTSHPLNRPSIVPSIPLPWPGFYLYTQFKVASLVSRVHYEPEQPYPYITLDQRRDIFVQSLKDERESVLPQQPAAPLDFGNHSEYDSVEGSMSAESSEESSRGHDDDNPELTALYNKTEDVDPYVEIWTDLSSVAHPSVFGKPMDILPQLDWLKEYVPSESDLGVLD
;
A
#
# COMPACT_ATOMS: atom_id res chain seq x y z
N MET A 1 -12.14 18.13 -17.51
CA MET A 1 -10.99 18.01 -16.62
C MET A 1 -9.75 17.68 -17.44
N PRO A 2 -8.74 18.56 -17.46
CA PRO A 2 -7.40 18.26 -17.97
C PRO A 2 -6.82 16.94 -17.44
N THR A 3 -6.02 16.27 -18.26
CA THR A 3 -5.33 15.02 -17.92
C THR A 3 -3.85 15.14 -18.25
N ILE A 4 -2.99 14.70 -17.33
CA ILE A 4 -1.55 14.51 -17.54
C ILE A 4 -1.31 13.00 -17.66
N GLU A 5 -0.78 12.56 -18.80
CA GLU A 5 -0.40 11.16 -19.05
C GLU A 5 1.07 10.95 -18.66
N ALA A 6 1.39 9.78 -18.07
CA ALA A 6 2.73 9.43 -17.61
C ALA A 6 3.45 10.57 -16.85
N PRO A 7 2.80 11.16 -15.82
CA PRO A 7 3.32 12.31 -15.10
C PRO A 7 4.69 12.02 -14.48
N VAL A 8 5.56 13.03 -14.50
CA VAL A 8 6.78 13.03 -13.68
C VAL A 8 6.58 13.83 -12.40
N VAL A 9 7.55 13.79 -11.48
CA VAL A 9 7.45 14.47 -10.17
C VAL A 9 7.08 15.96 -10.27
N SER A 10 7.62 16.68 -11.26
CA SER A 10 7.35 18.12 -11.44
C SER A 10 5.97 18.42 -12.03
N ASP A 11 5.27 17.41 -12.53
CA ASP A 11 3.96 17.56 -13.17
C ASP A 11 2.81 17.47 -12.15
N TRP A 12 3.12 17.24 -10.86
CA TRP A 12 2.13 17.20 -9.79
C TRP A 12 1.36 18.53 -9.74
N PRO A 13 0.06 18.55 -10.09
CA PRO A 13 -0.65 19.80 -10.36
C PRO A 13 -1.22 20.45 -9.10
N VAL A 14 -1.14 19.77 -7.96
CA VAL A 14 -1.76 20.24 -6.73
C VAL A 14 -0.79 21.19 -6.03
N PRO A 15 -1.17 22.47 -5.82
CA PRO A 15 -0.29 23.43 -5.18
C PRO A 15 0.09 22.95 -3.77
N PRO A 16 1.29 23.30 -3.30
CA PRO A 16 1.72 22.93 -1.98
C PRO A 16 0.77 23.50 -0.92
N ALA A 17 0.43 22.68 0.07
CA ALA A 17 -0.29 23.07 1.26
C ALA A 17 0.63 23.92 2.17
N GLY A 18 0.81 25.20 1.80
CA GLY A 18 1.81 26.05 2.45
C GLY A 18 3.23 25.67 2.02
N SER A 19 4.07 25.24 2.95
CA SER A 19 5.44 24.78 2.65
C SER A 19 5.50 23.33 2.15
N GLU A 20 4.38 22.59 2.20
CA GLU A 20 4.35 21.14 1.97
C GLU A 20 3.85 20.75 0.59
N THR A 21 4.55 19.85 -0.07
CA THR A 21 4.14 19.33 -1.39
C THR A 21 2.99 18.32 -1.30
N TYR A 22 2.81 17.65 -0.15
CA TYR A 22 1.87 16.54 0.05
C TYR A 22 0.92 16.75 1.23
N GLY A 23 -0.14 15.94 1.29
CA GLY A 23 -1.20 15.99 2.29
C GLY A 23 -2.59 16.18 1.70
N GLN A 24 -2.74 16.08 0.38
CA GLN A 24 -4.01 16.31 -0.29
C GLN A 24 -4.84 15.03 -0.37
N PHE A 25 -6.16 15.18 -0.27
CA PHE A 25 -7.07 14.07 -0.51
C PHE A 25 -7.34 13.95 -2.01
N VAL A 26 -7.29 12.73 -2.51
CA VAL A 26 -7.49 12.39 -3.91
C VAL A 26 -8.33 11.14 -4.05
N ILE A 27 -8.91 10.94 -5.23
CA ILE A 27 -9.47 9.66 -5.61
C ILE A 27 -8.39 8.91 -6.40
N VAL A 28 -8.19 7.65 -6.07
CA VAL A 28 -7.26 6.76 -6.79
C VAL A 28 -8.01 5.56 -7.34
N SER A 29 -7.56 5.05 -8.48
CA SER A 29 -8.00 3.76 -9.02
C SER A 29 -6.79 3.02 -9.54
N PHE A 30 -6.73 1.73 -9.29
CA PHE A 30 -5.72 0.87 -9.90
C PHE A 30 -5.83 0.90 -11.44
N ASP A 31 -4.70 1.02 -12.12
CA ASP A 31 -4.59 0.95 -13.58
C ASP A 31 -3.88 -0.36 -13.98
N PRO A 32 -4.66 -1.45 -14.13
CA PRO A 32 -4.10 -2.76 -14.42
C PRO A 32 -3.38 -2.79 -15.77
N VAL A 33 -3.88 -2.04 -16.76
CA VAL A 33 -3.31 -2.00 -18.11
C VAL A 33 -1.95 -1.32 -18.12
N ALA A 34 -1.82 -0.19 -17.43
CA ALA A 34 -0.52 0.47 -17.29
C ALA A 34 0.48 -0.39 -16.50
N SER A 35 0.00 -1.13 -15.49
CA SER A 35 0.85 -2.01 -14.67
C SER A 35 1.46 -3.18 -15.45
N VAL A 36 0.75 -3.73 -16.43
CA VAL A 36 1.25 -4.83 -17.27
C VAL A 36 1.89 -4.37 -18.59
N ALA A 37 1.89 -3.06 -18.88
CA ALA A 37 2.38 -2.53 -20.15
C ALA A 37 3.85 -2.87 -20.41
N VAL A 38 4.66 -3.02 -19.36
CA VAL A 38 6.08 -3.40 -19.42
C VAL A 38 6.31 -4.78 -20.06
N PHE A 39 5.30 -5.65 -20.05
CA PHE A 39 5.41 -6.98 -20.65
C PHE A 39 5.25 -6.96 -22.18
N GLU A 40 4.72 -5.87 -22.74
CA GLU A 40 4.42 -5.72 -24.18
C GLU A 40 3.57 -6.89 -24.75
N ASP A 41 2.78 -7.52 -23.87
CA ASP A 41 1.96 -8.68 -24.19
C ASP A 41 0.49 -8.29 -24.36
N ASN A 42 -0.08 -8.69 -25.50
CA ASN A 42 -1.47 -8.42 -25.84
C ASN A 42 -2.44 -9.23 -24.98
N GLU A 43 -2.07 -10.45 -24.57
CA GLU A 43 -2.91 -11.28 -23.70
C GLU A 43 -3.00 -10.69 -22.30
N SER A 44 -1.85 -10.32 -21.71
CA SER A 44 -1.73 -9.59 -20.45
C SER A 44 -2.56 -8.32 -20.45
N THR A 45 -2.41 -7.51 -21.51
CA THR A 45 -3.18 -6.27 -21.69
C THR A 45 -4.68 -6.54 -21.78
N ALA A 46 -5.09 -7.59 -22.51
CA ALA A 46 -6.49 -7.97 -22.64
C ALA A 46 -7.07 -8.42 -21.29
N VAL A 47 -6.39 -9.30 -20.54
CA VAL A 47 -6.83 -9.74 -19.21
C VAL A 47 -6.89 -8.56 -18.24
N ALA A 48 -5.83 -7.76 -18.17
CA ALA A 48 -5.76 -6.55 -17.35
C ALA A 48 -6.92 -5.58 -17.63
N SER A 49 -7.33 -5.43 -18.90
CA SER A 49 -8.44 -4.57 -19.28
C SER A 49 -9.81 -5.01 -18.73
N THR A 50 -9.95 -6.29 -18.35
CA THR A 50 -11.19 -6.83 -17.76
C THR A 50 -11.29 -6.61 -16.25
N LEU A 51 -10.18 -6.25 -15.59
CA LEU A 51 -10.16 -6.08 -14.15
C LEU A 51 -10.97 -4.86 -13.70
N PRO A 52 -11.63 -4.94 -12.53
CA PRO A 52 -12.42 -3.84 -12.01
C PRO A 52 -11.53 -2.66 -11.62
N ARG A 53 -11.85 -1.47 -12.14
CA ARG A 53 -11.20 -0.20 -11.80
C ARG A 53 -11.95 0.48 -10.66
N VAL A 54 -11.78 -0.07 -9.46
CA VAL A 54 -12.47 0.44 -8.27
C VAL A 54 -11.82 1.73 -7.80
N LYS A 55 -12.65 2.76 -7.57
CA LYS A 55 -12.19 4.03 -7.02
C LYS A 55 -12.09 3.93 -5.50
N HIS A 56 -11.02 4.50 -4.94
CA HIS A 56 -10.79 4.63 -3.52
C HIS A 56 -10.52 6.08 -3.17
N LEU A 57 -10.98 6.52 -1.99
CA LEU A 57 -10.56 7.80 -1.44
C LEU A 57 -9.22 7.60 -0.72
N ALA A 58 -8.27 8.49 -0.95
CA ALA A 58 -6.92 8.39 -0.42
C ALA A 58 -6.38 9.74 0.05
N LEU A 59 -5.44 9.68 0.99
CA LEU A 59 -4.59 10.79 1.38
C LEU A 59 -3.18 10.57 0.79
N VAL A 60 -2.65 11.57 0.08
CA VAL A 60 -1.25 11.54 -0.39
C VAL A 60 -0.32 11.90 0.77
N THR A 61 0.52 10.95 1.21
CA THR A 61 1.37 11.12 2.40
C THR A 61 2.80 11.51 2.06
N SER A 62 3.34 11.01 0.94
CA SER A 62 4.71 11.28 0.49
C SER A 62 4.92 10.84 -0.97
N VAL A 63 6.09 11.14 -1.54
CA VAL A 63 6.64 10.37 -2.66
C VAL A 63 7.40 9.16 -2.13
N ARG A 64 7.34 8.02 -2.84
CA ARG A 64 8.03 6.77 -2.47
C ARG A 64 9.53 6.98 -2.18
N ALA A 65 10.17 7.92 -2.87
CA ALA A 65 11.57 8.26 -2.66
C ALA A 65 11.87 8.93 -1.29
N SER A 66 10.90 9.57 -0.65
CA SER A 66 11.14 10.41 0.54
C SER A 66 11.08 9.63 1.85
N LEU A 67 10.35 8.51 1.94
CA LEU A 67 10.30 7.73 3.18
C LEU A 67 11.56 6.88 3.36
N SER A 68 12.15 6.37 2.26
CA SER A 68 13.48 5.73 2.27
C SER A 68 14.52 6.73 2.78
N ALA A 69 14.58 7.94 2.22
CA ALA A 69 15.57 8.94 2.63
C ALA A 69 15.44 9.43 4.08
N TYR A 70 14.23 9.39 4.67
CA TYR A 70 14.00 9.78 6.08
C TYR A 70 14.23 8.62 7.07
N LEU A 71 13.99 7.38 6.64
CA LEU A 71 14.24 6.15 7.41
C LEU A 71 15.66 5.59 7.22
N ASP A 72 16.44 6.11 6.28
CA ASP A 72 17.87 5.78 6.10
C ASP A 72 18.70 6.00 7.39
N ALA A 73 18.21 6.81 8.33
CA ALA A 73 18.82 7.00 9.65
C ALA A 73 18.52 5.89 10.68
N TYR A 74 17.50 5.05 10.44
CA TYR A 74 17.00 4.04 11.39
C TYR A 74 16.59 2.71 10.70
N SER A 75 17.55 2.07 10.02
CA SER A 75 17.74 0.62 10.04
C SER A 75 16.83 -0.32 9.18
N ILE A 76 17.52 -1.00 8.25
CA ILE A 76 17.45 -2.41 7.79
C ILE A 76 16.51 -2.82 6.62
N VAL A 77 17.12 -2.83 5.42
CA VAL A 77 17.13 -3.89 4.38
C VAL A 77 15.79 -4.46 3.94
N SER A 78 15.26 -3.97 2.81
CA SER A 78 14.65 -4.84 1.76
C SER A 78 14.27 -4.13 0.45
N GLN A 79 14.33 -2.79 0.34
CA GLN A 79 14.07 -2.08 -0.94
C GLN A 79 15.15 -1.06 -1.35
N MET A 80 16.35 -1.11 -0.74
CA MET A 80 17.45 -0.15 -0.90
C MET A 80 18.25 -0.27 -2.22
N GLY A 81 17.66 -0.73 -3.33
CA GLY A 81 18.41 -0.98 -4.57
C GLY A 81 17.79 -0.41 -5.84
N ARG A 82 16.51 -0.03 -5.81
CA ARG A 82 15.83 0.33 -7.06
C ARG A 82 16.00 1.81 -7.38
N PRO A 83 16.58 2.14 -8.55
CA PRO A 83 16.51 3.50 -9.05
C PRO A 83 15.04 3.90 -9.17
N SER A 84 14.73 5.17 -8.88
CA SER A 84 13.39 5.69 -9.13
C SER A 84 13.04 5.45 -10.59
N PRO A 85 11.83 4.93 -10.91
CA PRO A 85 11.43 4.73 -12.29
C PRO A 85 11.53 6.04 -13.07
N MET A 86 12.18 6.02 -14.23
CA MET A 86 12.38 7.18 -15.09
C MET A 86 11.68 6.96 -16.42
N ASN A 87 11.23 8.04 -17.04
CA ASN A 87 10.79 8.01 -18.43
C ASN A 87 12.00 8.04 -19.39
N ASP A 88 11.74 7.98 -20.70
CA ASP A 88 12.77 8.00 -21.75
C ASP A 88 13.66 9.27 -21.73
N ASP A 89 13.16 10.37 -21.16
CA ASP A 89 13.90 11.62 -20.98
C ASP A 89 14.80 11.64 -19.72
N GLY A 90 14.84 10.54 -18.96
CA GLY A 90 15.58 10.45 -17.70
C GLY A 90 14.93 11.23 -16.54
N ARG A 91 13.63 11.55 -16.63
CA ARG A 91 12.89 12.24 -15.57
C ARG A 91 12.18 11.21 -14.69
N ASN A 92 12.26 11.39 -13.38
CA ASN A 92 11.58 10.51 -12.42
C ASN A 92 10.07 10.55 -12.61
N LEU A 93 9.49 9.39 -12.93
CA LEU A 93 8.05 9.19 -12.95
C LEU A 93 7.46 9.54 -11.58
N LEU A 94 6.23 10.04 -11.57
CA LEU A 94 5.55 10.40 -10.34
C LEU A 94 5.19 9.11 -9.58
N THR A 95 5.84 8.89 -8.44
CA THR A 95 5.55 7.78 -7.53
C THR A 95 5.09 8.30 -6.18
N LEU A 96 3.86 7.99 -5.79
CA LEU A 96 3.23 8.51 -4.58
C LEU A 96 2.90 7.38 -3.59
N GLU A 97 2.90 7.72 -2.31
CA GLU A 97 2.32 6.90 -1.25
C GLU A 97 0.94 7.44 -0.89
N PHE A 98 -0.02 6.52 -0.84
CA PHE A 98 -1.41 6.75 -0.55
C PHE A 98 -1.80 6.03 0.72
N GLN A 99 -2.51 6.71 1.61
CA GLN A 99 -3.17 6.09 2.74
C GLN A 99 -4.67 6.09 2.51
N LEU A 100 -5.28 4.91 2.53
CA LEU A 100 -6.65 4.73 2.08
C LEU A 100 -7.67 5.10 3.16
N LEU A 101 -8.79 5.65 2.70
CA LEU A 101 -9.94 6.00 3.53
C LEU A 101 -11.09 5.04 3.26
N GLY A 102 -11.83 4.71 4.32
CA GLY A 102 -13.04 3.91 4.25
C GLY A 102 -14.24 4.68 4.80
N LEU A 103 -15.41 4.45 4.22
CA LEU A 103 -16.67 5.00 4.71
C LEU A 103 -17.14 4.18 5.92
N GLY A 104 -17.39 4.88 7.03
CA GLY A 104 -17.76 4.28 8.29
C GLY A 104 -16.57 3.69 9.05
N LEU A 105 -16.81 3.47 10.34
CA LEU A 105 -15.93 2.67 11.18
C LEU A 105 -16.29 1.20 10.94
N HIS A 106 -15.31 0.36 10.57
CA HIS A 106 -15.50 -1.09 10.59
C HIS A 106 -15.71 -1.55 12.05
N SER A 107 -16.43 -2.64 12.28
CA SER A 107 -16.83 -3.09 13.62
C SER A 107 -15.64 -3.17 14.58
N ASP A 108 -15.88 -2.97 15.88
CA ASP A 108 -14.83 -3.04 16.92
C ASP A 108 -14.15 -4.42 17.00
N GLU A 109 -14.79 -5.46 16.47
CA GLU A 109 -14.23 -6.81 16.33
C GLU A 109 -13.18 -6.91 15.21
N ASP A 110 -13.22 -6.00 14.24
CA ASP A 110 -12.24 -5.93 13.15
C ASP A 110 -11.03 -5.11 13.60
N ALA A 111 -9.85 -5.73 13.53
CA ALA A 111 -8.57 -5.07 13.85
C ALA A 111 -8.38 -3.75 13.07
N THR A 112 -8.98 -3.64 11.88
CA THR A 112 -8.95 -2.47 11.00
C THR A 112 -9.69 -1.26 11.56
N GLY A 113 -10.77 -1.45 12.33
CA GLY A 113 -11.49 -0.36 12.97
C GLY A 113 -10.63 0.34 14.03
N ARG A 114 -9.83 -0.43 14.78
CA ARG A 114 -8.94 0.05 15.84
C ARG A 114 -7.72 0.81 15.32
N THR A 115 -7.32 0.53 14.09
CA THR A 115 -6.17 1.13 13.39
C THR A 115 -6.62 2.18 12.37
N SER A 116 -7.74 2.85 12.66
CA SER A 116 -8.26 3.93 11.83
C SER A 116 -8.17 5.28 12.55
N ILE A 117 -8.29 6.38 11.84
CA ILE A 117 -8.32 7.75 12.39
C ILE A 117 -9.54 8.45 11.81
N PRO A 118 -10.43 9.01 12.65
CA PRO A 118 -11.59 9.71 12.13
C PRO A 118 -11.19 10.94 11.32
N VAL A 119 -11.91 11.23 10.24
CA VAL A 119 -11.76 12.49 9.49
C VAL A 119 -12.94 13.40 9.83
N ALA A 120 -12.66 14.66 10.14
CA ALA A 120 -13.68 15.63 10.53
C ALA A 120 -14.79 15.71 9.45
N PRO A 121 -16.08 15.72 9.86
CA PRO A 121 -16.57 16.03 11.21
C PRO A 121 -16.67 14.84 12.18
N GLN A 122 -16.29 13.63 11.79
CA GLN A 122 -16.35 12.46 12.68
C GLN A 122 -15.38 12.63 13.85
N THR A 123 -15.82 12.28 15.05
CA THR A 123 -14.99 12.30 16.28
C THR A 123 -15.06 10.99 17.06
N SER A 124 -16.02 10.12 16.73
CA SER A 124 -16.20 8.84 17.38
C SER A 124 -15.11 7.87 16.92
N HIS A 125 -14.34 7.31 17.85
CA HIS A 125 -13.40 6.24 17.58
C HIS A 125 -13.20 5.41 18.86
N PRO A 126 -13.07 4.07 18.80
CA PRO A 126 -13.02 3.22 20.00
C PRO A 126 -11.85 3.55 20.93
N LEU A 127 -10.74 4.03 20.35
CA LEU A 127 -9.55 4.45 21.08
C LEU A 127 -9.48 5.98 21.31
N ASN A 128 -10.58 6.72 21.08
CA ASN A 128 -10.65 8.18 21.21
C ASN A 128 -9.54 8.92 20.45
N ARG A 129 -9.21 8.45 19.23
CA ARG A 129 -8.21 9.10 18.39
C ARG A 129 -8.72 10.47 17.93
N PRO A 130 -7.87 11.52 17.95
CA PRO A 130 -8.26 12.83 17.48
C PRO A 130 -8.52 12.80 15.98
N SER A 131 -9.52 13.55 15.54
CA SER A 131 -9.86 13.62 14.13
C SER A 131 -8.83 14.41 13.33
N ILE A 132 -8.55 13.92 12.13
CA ILE A 132 -7.85 14.70 11.11
C ILE A 132 -8.83 15.77 10.63
N VAL A 133 -8.36 17.02 10.55
CA VAL A 133 -9.18 18.16 10.12
C VAL A 133 -8.64 18.66 8.78
N PRO A 134 -9.30 18.34 7.66
CA PRO A 134 -8.97 18.91 6.36
C PRO A 134 -9.10 20.43 6.35
N SER A 135 -8.28 21.10 5.54
CA SER A 135 -8.31 22.55 5.31
C SER A 135 -9.67 23.05 4.81
N ILE A 136 -10.34 22.21 4.02
CA ILE A 136 -11.72 22.38 3.57
C ILE A 136 -12.41 21.03 3.80
N PRO A 137 -13.64 21.00 4.36
CA PRO A 137 -14.35 19.75 4.60
C PRO A 137 -14.42 18.88 3.34
N LEU A 138 -14.28 17.56 3.53
CA LEU A 138 -14.53 16.62 2.44
C LEU A 138 -16.00 16.73 1.96
N PRO A 139 -16.28 16.48 0.66
CA PRO A 139 -17.65 16.57 0.15
C PRO A 139 -18.64 15.62 0.84
N TRP A 140 -18.12 14.54 1.45
CA TRP A 140 -18.93 13.58 2.17
C TRP A 140 -18.37 13.32 3.58
N PRO A 141 -19.23 13.27 4.60
CA PRO A 141 -18.83 12.89 5.95
C PRO A 141 -18.69 11.37 6.07
N GLY A 142 -18.16 10.92 7.20
CA GLY A 142 -18.20 9.52 7.61
C GLY A 142 -16.91 8.76 7.32
N PHE A 143 -15.83 9.43 6.91
CA PHE A 143 -14.60 8.75 6.56
C PHE A 143 -13.66 8.55 7.74
N TYR A 144 -12.94 7.44 7.67
CA TYR A 144 -11.85 7.08 8.55
C TYR A 144 -10.63 6.76 7.68
N LEU A 145 -9.47 7.29 8.06
CA LEU A 145 -8.19 6.99 7.44
C LEU A 145 -7.59 5.75 8.09
N TYR A 146 -7.25 4.74 7.30
CA TYR A 146 -6.78 3.46 7.82
C TYR A 146 -5.25 3.44 7.86
N THR A 147 -4.68 3.36 9.05
CA THR A 147 -3.25 3.60 9.25
C THR A 147 -2.36 2.50 8.67
N GLN A 148 -2.90 1.29 8.56
CA GLN A 148 -2.25 0.08 8.04
C GLN A 148 -2.46 -0.13 6.54
N PHE A 149 -3.31 0.69 5.89
CA PHE A 149 -3.64 0.53 4.47
C PHE A 149 -2.93 1.59 3.66
N LYS A 150 -1.68 1.29 3.33
CA LYS A 150 -0.83 2.14 2.50
C LYS A 150 -0.55 1.46 1.16
N VAL A 151 -0.54 2.25 0.11
CA VAL A 151 -0.21 1.80 -1.24
C VAL A 151 0.81 2.78 -1.81
N ALA A 152 1.96 2.27 -2.23
CA ALA A 152 2.93 3.04 -3.01
C ALA A 152 2.83 2.62 -4.46
N SER A 153 2.58 3.57 -5.36
CA SER A 153 2.32 3.28 -6.76
C SER A 153 2.87 4.36 -7.69
N LEU A 154 3.18 3.96 -8.92
CA LEU A 154 3.40 4.87 -10.02
C LEU A 154 2.07 5.47 -10.45
N VAL A 155 2.10 6.70 -10.95
CA VAL A 155 0.90 7.38 -11.43
C VAL A 155 0.88 7.29 -12.95
N SER A 156 -0.16 6.65 -13.52
CA SER A 156 -0.34 6.59 -14.98
C SER A 156 -0.96 7.87 -15.50
N ARG A 157 -1.95 8.41 -14.76
CA ARG A 157 -2.71 9.61 -15.15
C ARG A 157 -3.05 10.48 -13.94
N VAL A 158 -3.01 11.79 -14.14
CA VAL A 158 -3.58 12.76 -13.20
C VAL A 158 -4.65 13.57 -13.89
N HIS A 159 -5.88 13.43 -13.42
CA HIS A 159 -7.01 14.26 -13.82
C HIS A 159 -7.19 15.36 -12.78
N TYR A 160 -7.05 16.62 -13.21
CA TYR A 160 -7.03 17.76 -12.28
C TYR A 160 -7.81 18.97 -12.78
N GLU A 161 -8.28 19.79 -11.85
CA GLU A 161 -9.05 21.01 -12.12
C GLU A 161 -8.31 22.23 -11.54
N PRO A 162 -7.63 23.05 -12.37
CA PRO A 162 -6.71 24.09 -11.91
C PRO A 162 -7.30 25.10 -10.92
N GLU A 163 -8.59 25.42 -11.06
CA GLU A 163 -9.26 26.46 -10.29
C GLU A 163 -9.92 25.94 -9.01
N GLN A 164 -9.92 24.62 -8.79
CA GLN A 164 -10.62 24.03 -7.66
C GLN A 164 -9.72 23.94 -6.43
N PRO A 165 -10.20 24.34 -5.25
CA PRO A 165 -9.42 24.17 -4.04
C PRO A 165 -9.36 22.70 -3.64
N TYR A 166 -8.18 22.27 -3.21
CA TYR A 166 -7.91 20.89 -2.81
C TYR A 166 -7.98 20.77 -1.29
N PRO A 167 -8.80 19.88 -0.73
CA PRO A 167 -8.73 19.59 0.69
C PRO A 167 -7.38 18.95 1.00
N TYR A 168 -6.71 19.47 2.03
CA TYR A 168 -5.40 19.00 2.46
C TYR A 168 -5.29 18.99 3.98
N ILE A 169 -4.25 18.35 4.50
CA ILE A 169 -3.92 18.34 5.93
C ILE A 169 -2.58 19.01 6.18
N THR A 170 -2.35 19.46 7.41
CA THR A 170 -1.09 20.13 7.78
C THR A 170 0.07 19.13 7.92
N LEU A 171 1.31 19.64 7.94
CA LEU A 171 2.49 18.82 8.23
C LEU A 171 2.40 18.12 9.58
N ASP A 172 1.90 18.81 10.61
CA ASP A 172 1.78 18.24 11.96
C ASP A 172 0.77 17.09 11.97
N GLN A 173 -0.36 17.23 11.28
CA GLN A 173 -1.31 16.13 11.11
C GLN A 173 -0.68 14.95 10.36
N ARG A 174 0.11 15.20 9.30
CA ARG A 174 0.85 14.13 8.60
C ARG A 174 1.84 13.41 9.50
N ARG A 175 2.58 14.15 10.33
CA ARG A 175 3.52 13.57 11.31
C ARG A 175 2.79 12.73 12.35
N ASP A 176 1.65 13.20 12.85
CA ASP A 176 0.84 12.46 13.81
C ASP A 176 0.31 11.15 13.19
N ILE A 177 -0.19 11.22 11.95
CA ILE A 177 -0.62 10.03 11.20
C ILE A 177 0.54 9.04 11.03
N PHE A 178 1.72 9.53 10.66
CA PHE A 178 2.90 8.68 10.51
C PHE A 178 3.29 7.98 11.82
N VAL A 179 3.33 8.70 12.93
CA VAL A 179 3.61 8.14 14.26
C VAL A 179 2.56 7.10 14.66
N GLN A 180 1.29 7.36 14.38
CA GLN A 180 0.21 6.40 14.65
C GLN A 180 0.32 5.15 13.77
N SER A 181 0.63 5.30 12.47
CA SER A 181 0.89 4.16 11.59
C SER A 181 2.02 3.28 12.10
N LEU A 182 3.15 3.85 12.52
CA LEU A 182 4.26 3.08 13.06
C LEU A 182 3.88 2.33 14.35
N LYS A 183 3.07 2.96 15.19
CA LYS A 183 2.56 2.33 16.42
C LYS A 183 1.64 1.15 16.09
N ASP A 184 0.68 1.36 15.19
CA ASP A 184 -0.30 0.34 14.78
C ASP A 184 0.37 -0.85 14.07
N GLU A 185 1.42 -0.59 13.28
CA GLU A 185 2.24 -1.62 12.65
C GLU A 185 2.97 -2.47 13.71
N ARG A 186 3.64 -1.83 14.68
CA ARG A 186 4.31 -2.53 15.79
C ARG A 186 3.35 -3.38 16.62
N GLU A 187 2.16 -2.86 16.91
CA GLU A 187 1.14 -3.59 17.67
C GLU A 187 0.55 -4.76 16.89
N SER A 188 0.53 -4.71 15.55
CA SER A 188 0.06 -5.81 14.70
C SER A 188 1.03 -7.00 14.61
N VAL A 189 2.33 -6.76 14.79
CA VAL A 189 3.38 -7.79 14.72
C VAL A 189 3.56 -8.53 16.05
N LEU A 190 3.18 -7.91 17.18
CA LEU A 190 3.22 -8.59 18.48
C LEU A 190 2.20 -9.74 18.49
N PRO A 191 2.61 -11.00 18.76
CA PRO A 191 1.66 -12.08 18.96
C PRO A 191 0.69 -11.64 20.04
N GLN A 192 -0.62 -11.69 19.76
CA GLN A 192 -1.62 -11.65 20.80
C GLN A 192 -1.41 -12.90 21.64
N GLN A 193 -0.49 -12.82 22.61
CA GLN A 193 -0.32 -13.86 23.62
C GLN A 193 -1.69 -14.00 24.26
N PRO A 194 -2.38 -15.15 24.13
CA PRO A 194 -3.59 -15.38 24.89
C PRO A 194 -3.21 -15.14 26.34
N ALA A 195 -3.91 -14.24 27.03
CA ALA A 195 -3.72 -14.08 28.46
C ALA A 195 -3.90 -15.46 29.07
N ALA A 196 -2.79 -16.10 29.44
CA ALA A 196 -2.84 -17.37 30.13
C ALA A 196 -3.72 -17.13 31.36
N PRO A 197 -4.77 -17.95 31.59
CA PRO A 197 -5.50 -17.87 32.83
C PRO A 197 -4.48 -18.02 33.95
N LEU A 198 -4.36 -16.99 34.79
CA LEU A 198 -3.56 -17.09 36.02
C LEU A 198 -4.30 -18.08 36.93
N ASP A 199 -3.99 -19.36 36.76
CA ASP A 199 -4.41 -20.42 37.65
C ASP A 199 -3.61 -20.31 38.94
N PHE A 200 -4.14 -19.53 39.88
CA PHE A 200 -3.72 -19.57 41.27
C PHE A 200 -4.39 -20.77 41.94
N GLY A 201 -3.86 -21.98 41.66
CA GLY A 201 -4.34 -23.23 42.20
C GLY A 201 -3.20 -24.14 42.69
N ASN A 202 -2.89 -24.06 43.97
CA ASN A 202 -2.08 -25.05 44.72
C ASN A 202 -2.57 -26.49 44.44
N HIS A 203 -1.66 -27.43 44.12
CA HIS A 203 -1.32 -28.58 44.97
C HIS A 203 -0.45 -29.65 44.27
N SER A 204 0.46 -30.18 45.10
CA SER A 204 1.07 -31.53 45.17
C SER A 204 2.17 -31.97 44.20
N GLU A 205 3.32 -32.17 44.85
CA GLU A 205 4.45 -33.09 44.67
C GLU A 205 4.25 -34.46 43.95
N TYR A 206 5.42 -35.04 43.61
CA TYR A 206 5.78 -36.41 43.18
C TYR A 206 5.32 -36.79 41.74
N ASP A 207 6.09 -37.41 40.85
CA ASP A 207 7.21 -38.34 40.98
C ASP A 207 7.99 -38.45 39.65
N SER A 208 9.20 -39.02 39.73
CA SER A 208 10.22 -39.16 38.69
C SER A 208 9.90 -40.26 37.68
N VAL A 209 10.19 -40.09 36.38
CA VAL A 209 10.74 -41.19 35.55
C VAL A 209 11.56 -40.66 34.35
N GLU A 210 12.72 -41.28 34.17
CA GLU A 210 13.64 -41.22 33.04
C GLU A 210 13.02 -41.69 31.71
N GLY A 211 13.61 -41.28 30.58
CA GLY A 211 13.69 -42.18 29.41
C GLY A 211 13.73 -41.55 28.01
N SER A 212 14.87 -41.77 27.33
CA SER A 212 15.02 -42.01 25.87
C SER A 212 14.88 -40.81 24.92
N MET A 213 15.96 -40.27 24.33
CA MET A 213 16.73 -40.75 23.14
C MET A 213 15.94 -40.92 21.84
N SER A 214 16.31 -40.09 20.85
CA SER A 214 16.54 -40.31 19.39
C SER A 214 16.54 -38.91 18.73
N ALA A 215 17.62 -38.31 18.24
CA ALA A 215 18.57 -38.66 17.18
C ALA A 215 17.94 -38.81 15.78
N GLU A 216 18.62 -38.18 14.80
CA GLU A 216 18.47 -38.31 13.34
C GLU A 216 17.40 -37.41 12.69
N SER A 217 17.54 -36.84 11.49
CA SER A 217 18.66 -36.42 10.61
C SER A 217 17.94 -35.90 9.35
N SER A 218 18.24 -34.70 8.85
CA SER A 218 17.88 -34.28 7.50
C SER A 218 18.85 -33.16 7.10
N GLU A 219 20.06 -33.54 6.66
CA GLU A 219 20.42 -33.59 5.24
C GLU A 219 20.38 -32.20 4.58
N GLU A 220 21.56 -31.57 4.61
CA GLU A 220 22.01 -30.64 3.57
C GLU A 220 21.88 -31.32 2.20
N SER A 221 21.03 -30.80 1.32
CA SER A 221 21.25 -30.94 -0.12
C SER A 221 21.92 -29.67 -0.64
N SER A 222 23.20 -29.84 -0.89
CA SER A 222 24.10 -28.95 -1.59
C SER A 222 23.53 -28.49 -2.92
N ARG A 223 23.48 -27.15 -3.07
CA ARG A 223 23.85 -26.35 -4.25
C ARG A 223 24.32 -27.14 -5.47
N GLY A 224 23.68 -26.86 -6.61
CA GLY A 224 24.28 -27.03 -7.92
C GLY A 224 23.26 -27.13 -9.05
N HIS A 225 22.78 -25.99 -9.55
CA HIS A 225 22.53 -25.81 -10.98
C HIS A 225 22.68 -24.32 -11.31
N ASP A 226 23.75 -24.00 -12.05
CA ASP A 226 23.87 -22.78 -12.84
C ASP A 226 22.78 -22.83 -13.91
N ASP A 227 21.68 -22.10 -13.70
CA ASP A 227 20.76 -21.72 -14.78
C ASP A 227 21.12 -20.30 -15.24
N ASP A 228 22.25 -20.19 -15.93
CA ASP A 228 22.62 -19.01 -16.72
C ASP A 228 21.79 -18.97 -18.03
N ASN A 229 20.46 -19.06 -17.92
CA ASN A 229 19.59 -18.78 -19.06
C ASN A 229 19.31 -17.26 -19.06
N PRO A 230 19.94 -16.48 -19.96
CA PRO A 230 19.77 -15.02 -20.00
C PRO A 230 18.32 -14.61 -20.29
N GLU A 231 17.50 -15.47 -20.92
CA GLU A 231 16.08 -15.21 -21.12
C GLU A 231 15.28 -15.41 -19.84
N LEU A 232 15.59 -16.42 -19.02
CA LEU A 232 14.99 -16.59 -17.68
C LEU A 232 15.45 -15.47 -16.75
N THR A 233 16.74 -15.11 -16.75
CA THR A 233 17.23 -13.96 -15.95
C THR A 233 16.58 -12.65 -16.40
N ALA A 234 16.37 -12.43 -17.70
CA ALA A 234 15.66 -11.26 -18.21
C ALA A 234 14.16 -11.27 -17.83
N LEU A 235 13.53 -12.45 -17.80
CA LEU A 235 12.15 -12.61 -17.37
C LEU A 235 12.00 -12.37 -15.87
N TYR A 236 12.89 -12.92 -15.03
CA TYR A 236 12.93 -12.67 -13.58
C TYR A 236 13.16 -11.21 -13.23
N ASN A 237 14.06 -10.54 -13.95
CA ASN A 237 14.24 -9.11 -13.80
C ASN A 237 12.95 -8.35 -14.19
N LYS A 238 12.29 -8.73 -15.30
CA LYS A 238 11.01 -8.14 -15.73
C LYS A 238 9.87 -8.35 -14.72
N THR A 239 9.87 -9.45 -13.98
CA THR A 239 8.78 -9.81 -13.07
C THR A 239 8.98 -9.31 -11.65
N GLU A 240 10.23 -9.14 -11.19
CA GLU A 240 10.49 -8.32 -10.02
C GLU A 240 10.07 -6.86 -10.28
N ASP A 241 10.05 -6.38 -11.53
CA ASP A 241 9.88 -4.97 -11.93
C ASP A 241 8.43 -4.46 -12.08
N VAL A 242 7.41 -5.24 -11.72
CA VAL A 242 6.01 -4.79 -11.85
C VAL A 242 5.64 -3.83 -10.73
N ASP A 243 5.86 -2.54 -10.97
CA ASP A 243 5.32 -1.49 -10.12
C ASP A 243 3.83 -1.28 -10.41
N PRO A 244 2.96 -1.24 -9.38
CA PRO A 244 1.55 -0.97 -9.59
C PRO A 244 1.36 0.48 -10.06
N TYR A 245 0.53 0.66 -11.08
CA TYR A 245 0.11 1.97 -11.56
C TYR A 245 -1.29 2.34 -11.04
N VAL A 246 -1.49 3.62 -10.80
CA VAL A 246 -2.80 4.19 -10.43
C VAL A 246 -3.14 5.42 -11.27
N GLU A 247 -4.42 5.60 -11.53
CA GLU A 247 -5.02 6.85 -12.01
C GLU A 247 -5.47 7.70 -10.82
N ILE A 248 -5.29 9.02 -10.90
CA ILE A 248 -5.63 9.98 -9.84
C ILE A 248 -6.66 10.99 -10.35
N TRP A 249 -7.67 11.28 -9.53
CA TRP A 249 -8.54 12.44 -9.69
C TRP A 249 -8.39 13.37 -8.48
N THR A 250 -8.03 14.63 -8.73
CA THR A 250 -7.86 15.63 -7.67
C THR A 250 -9.17 16.37 -7.36
N ASP A 251 -10.12 16.37 -8.30
CA ASP A 251 -11.48 16.84 -8.08
C ASP A 251 -12.32 15.75 -7.39
N LEU A 252 -12.56 15.92 -6.10
CA LEU A 252 -13.42 15.02 -5.32
C LEU A 252 -14.89 15.11 -5.73
N SER A 253 -15.33 16.22 -6.32
CA SER A 253 -16.72 16.38 -6.78
C SER A 253 -17.05 15.55 -8.02
N SER A 254 -16.05 14.96 -8.67
CA SER A 254 -16.21 13.99 -9.75
C SER A 254 -16.96 12.72 -9.33
N VAL A 255 -17.13 12.48 -8.03
CA VAL A 255 -17.94 11.41 -7.46
C VAL A 255 -19.19 11.98 -6.80
N ALA A 256 -20.38 11.53 -7.21
CA ALA A 256 -21.63 12.04 -6.65
C ALA A 256 -21.94 11.46 -5.25
N HIS A 257 -21.64 10.18 -5.02
CA HIS A 257 -22.04 9.47 -3.80
C HIS A 257 -20.88 8.62 -3.25
N PRO A 258 -20.58 8.69 -1.94
CA PRO A 258 -19.39 8.03 -1.36
C PRO A 258 -19.50 6.50 -1.33
N SER A 259 -20.68 5.93 -1.55
CA SER A 259 -20.88 4.48 -1.60
C SER A 259 -20.25 3.80 -2.82
N VAL A 260 -19.77 4.58 -3.81
CA VAL A 260 -19.05 4.04 -4.96
C VAL A 260 -17.59 3.70 -4.64
N PHE A 261 -17.07 4.20 -3.50
CA PHE A 261 -15.71 3.89 -3.09
C PHE A 261 -15.62 2.44 -2.61
N GLY A 262 -14.60 1.74 -3.11
CA GLY A 262 -14.22 0.45 -2.57
C GLY A 262 -13.69 0.58 -1.14
N LYS A 263 -13.74 -0.52 -0.39
CA LYS A 263 -13.12 -0.57 0.93
C LYS A 263 -11.60 -0.56 0.78
N PRO A 264 -10.85 -0.04 1.77
CA PRO A 264 -9.39 -0.07 1.75
C PRO A 264 -8.78 -1.46 1.49
N MET A 265 -9.46 -2.52 1.94
CA MET A 265 -9.01 -3.91 1.77
C MET A 265 -9.19 -4.44 0.35
N ASP A 266 -10.09 -3.85 -0.45
CA ASP A 266 -10.44 -4.36 -1.77
C ASP A 266 -9.34 -4.08 -2.82
N ILE A 267 -8.36 -3.23 -2.48
CA ILE A 267 -7.21 -2.96 -3.35
C ILE A 267 -6.18 -4.09 -3.30
N LEU A 268 -6.09 -4.83 -2.18
CA LEU A 268 -5.05 -5.85 -1.99
C LEU A 268 -5.17 -6.99 -3.01
N PRO A 269 -6.37 -7.57 -3.26
CA PRO A 269 -6.51 -8.59 -4.31
C PRO A 269 -6.13 -8.11 -5.70
N GLN A 270 -6.29 -6.81 -6.00
CA GLN A 270 -5.88 -6.24 -7.29
C GLN A 270 -4.35 -6.13 -7.41
N LEU A 271 -3.69 -5.83 -6.30
CA LEU A 271 -2.22 -5.80 -6.21
C LEU A 271 -1.61 -7.20 -6.16
N ASP A 272 -2.28 -8.16 -5.51
CA ASP A 272 -1.86 -9.55 -5.46
C ASP A 272 -2.06 -10.23 -6.81
N TRP A 273 -3.12 -9.88 -7.56
CA TRP A 273 -3.27 -10.32 -8.95
C TRP A 273 -2.05 -9.97 -9.81
N LEU A 274 -1.44 -8.79 -9.65
CA LEU A 274 -0.21 -8.46 -10.38
C LEU A 274 0.95 -9.42 -10.05
N LYS A 275 1.05 -9.85 -8.79
CA LYS A 275 2.10 -10.78 -8.35
C LYS A 275 1.85 -12.20 -8.82
N GLU A 276 0.59 -12.61 -8.95
CA GLU A 276 0.20 -13.93 -9.44
C GLU A 276 0.24 -14.03 -10.97
N TYR A 277 -0.05 -12.92 -11.67
CA TYR A 277 -0.06 -12.85 -13.12
C TYR A 277 1.34 -12.67 -13.74
N VAL A 278 2.33 -12.38 -12.90
CA VAL A 278 3.74 -12.58 -13.22
C VAL A 278 3.93 -14.07 -13.56
N PRO A 279 4.28 -14.44 -14.82
CA PRO A 279 4.35 -15.83 -15.21
C PRO A 279 5.36 -16.58 -14.33
N SER A 280 4.87 -17.60 -13.62
CA SER A 280 5.71 -18.52 -12.86
C SER A 280 6.39 -19.52 -13.80
N GLU A 281 7.57 -20.04 -13.42
CA GLU A 281 8.42 -20.95 -14.21
C GLU A 281 7.67 -22.09 -14.93
N SER A 282 6.51 -22.52 -14.40
CA SER A 282 5.73 -23.64 -14.92
C SER A 282 4.99 -23.39 -16.24
N ASP A 283 4.84 -22.15 -16.70
CA ASP A 283 4.14 -21.85 -17.97
C ASP A 283 5.07 -21.83 -19.19
N LEU A 284 6.39 -21.89 -18.98
CA LEU A 284 7.37 -22.11 -20.03
C LEU A 284 7.59 -23.60 -20.21
N GLY A 285 6.60 -24.24 -20.86
CA GLY A 285 6.71 -25.62 -21.31
C GLY A 285 8.04 -25.84 -22.03
N VAL A 286 8.74 -26.87 -21.59
CA VAL A 286 9.91 -27.49 -22.22
C VAL A 286 9.69 -27.54 -23.73
N LEU A 287 10.35 -26.64 -24.46
CA LEU A 287 10.56 -26.80 -25.89
C LEU A 287 11.81 -27.66 -26.05
N ASP A 288 11.57 -28.97 -26.19
CA ASP A 288 12.54 -29.96 -26.71
C ASP A 288 13.06 -29.58 -28.11
#